data_AF-F2N6Y3-F1
#
_entry.id   AF-F2N6Y3-F1
#
_cell.length_a   1.000
_cell.length_b   1.000
_cell.length_c   1.000
_cell.angle_alpha   90.00
_cell.angle_beta   90.00
_cell.angle_gamma   90.00
#
_symmetry.space_group_name_H-M   'P 1'
#
loop_
_entity.id
_entity.type
_entity.pdbx_description
1 polymer ?
#
loop_
_entity_poly.entity_id
_entity_poly.type
_entity_poly.pdbx_seq_one_letter_code
_entity_poly.pdbx_strand_id
1 'polypeptide(L)'
;MAQIHRASASPGTMGRRELIEEARLQTAAIGRLGAWLRLACSLAAIGAILVLWGTQKASPAAVAAGVACLVIGVPISVILKIGIAHARSNVEKILEAAGAGSSAHDGADERSASRRARRSTRA
;
A
#
# COMPACT_ATOMS: atom_id res chain seq x y z
N MET A 1 5.15 19.79 -35.88
CA MET A 1 4.77 20.31 -34.55
C MET A 1 4.05 19.21 -33.80
N ALA A 2 4.73 18.65 -32.79
CA ALA A 2 4.26 17.72 -31.76
C ALA A 2 3.55 16.42 -32.19
N GLN A 3 4.34 15.35 -32.34
CA GLN A 3 3.88 14.01 -31.94
C GLN A 3 3.47 14.09 -30.46
N ILE A 4 2.19 14.28 -30.20
CA ILE A 4 1.63 14.10 -28.87
C ILE A 4 1.72 12.60 -28.56
N HIS A 5 2.64 12.34 -27.65
CA HIS A 5 2.99 11.10 -26.97
C HIS A 5 1.94 9.99 -27.09
N ARG A 6 2.32 8.92 -27.79
CA ARG A 6 1.63 7.65 -27.92
C ARG A 6 1.07 7.12 -26.58
N ALA A 7 -0.12 6.55 -26.74
CA ALA A 7 -0.61 5.32 -26.09
C ALA A 7 -0.79 5.39 -24.57
N SER A 8 -1.99 5.81 -24.17
CA SER A 8 -2.64 5.29 -22.98
C SER A 8 -2.54 3.76 -22.98
N ALA A 9 -1.96 3.24 -21.90
CA ALA A 9 -1.74 1.84 -21.63
C ALA A 9 -2.97 0.96 -21.91
N SER A 10 -2.71 -0.22 -22.45
CA SER A 10 -3.66 -1.30 -22.68
C SER A 10 -4.43 -1.66 -21.39
N PRO A 11 -5.77 -1.78 -21.41
CA PRO A 11 -6.51 -2.43 -20.35
C PRO A 11 -6.27 -3.94 -20.44
N GLY A 12 -5.15 -4.37 -19.86
CA GLY A 12 -4.73 -5.77 -19.82
C GLY A 12 -3.23 -5.87 -19.98
N THR A 13 -2.58 -6.34 -18.91
CA THR A 13 -1.14 -6.61 -18.71
C THR A 13 -0.23 -5.38 -18.55
N MET A 14 -0.13 -4.87 -17.32
CA MET A 14 0.96 -3.97 -16.91
C MET A 14 2.31 -4.69 -17.05
N GLY A 15 3.33 -3.99 -17.51
CA GLY A 15 4.69 -4.54 -17.65
C GLY A 15 5.35 -4.76 -16.29
N ARG A 16 6.29 -5.72 -16.19
CA ARG A 16 7.05 -6.03 -14.94
C ARG A 16 7.55 -4.79 -14.21
N ARG A 17 8.12 -3.83 -14.95
CA ARG A 17 8.70 -2.60 -14.38
C ARG A 17 7.64 -1.70 -13.74
N GLU A 18 6.45 -1.64 -14.33
CA GLU A 18 5.32 -0.86 -13.82
C GLU A 18 4.71 -1.52 -12.58
N LEU A 19 4.57 -2.85 -12.56
CA LEU A 19 4.14 -3.60 -11.38
C LEU A 19 5.12 -3.45 -10.20
N ILE A 20 6.43 -3.50 -10.47
CA ILE A 20 7.46 -3.29 -9.43
C ILE A 20 7.42 -1.85 -8.90
N GLU A 21 7.18 -0.87 -9.76
CA GLU A 21 7.08 0.53 -9.34
C GLU A 21 5.82 0.79 -8.50
N GLU A 22 4.67 0.24 -8.92
CA GLU A 22 3.42 0.29 -8.15
C GLU A 22 3.58 -0.38 -6.77
N ALA A 23 4.24 -1.55 -6.72
CA ALA A 23 4.55 -2.23 -5.47
C ALA A 23 5.44 -1.38 -4.54
N ARG A 24 6.41 -0.63 -5.11
CA ARG A 24 7.28 0.28 -4.35
C ARG A 24 6.51 1.47 -3.77
N LEU A 25 5.66 2.11 -4.56
CA LEU A 25 4.84 3.24 -4.11
C LEU A 25 3.90 2.81 -2.97
N GLN A 26 3.26 1.64 -3.10
CA GLN A 26 2.42 1.08 -2.04
C GLN A 26 3.22 0.72 -0.78
N THR A 27 4.43 0.17 -0.93
CA THR A 27 5.33 -0.13 0.21
C THR A 27 5.71 1.14 0.98
N ALA A 28 6.04 2.23 0.27
CA ALA A 28 6.32 3.52 0.90
C ALA A 28 5.12 4.07 1.67
N ALA A 29 3.91 3.93 1.11
CA ALA A 29 2.66 4.33 1.78
C ALA A 29 2.39 3.50 3.06
N ILE A 30 2.63 2.17 3.01
CA ILE A 30 2.50 1.26 4.17
C ILE A 30 3.46 1.67 5.30
N GLY A 31 4.70 2.05 4.98
CA GLY A 31 5.66 2.53 5.97
C GLY A 31 5.13 3.72 6.78
N ARG A 32 4.50 4.68 6.09
CA ARG A 32 3.88 5.85 6.72
C ARG A 32 2.68 5.45 7.59
N LEU A 33 1.82 4.54 7.13
CA LEU A 33 0.71 4.01 7.94
C LEU A 33 1.19 3.35 9.25
N GLY A 34 2.34 2.69 9.22
CA GLY A 34 2.97 2.13 10.43
C GLY A 34 3.33 3.20 11.47
N ALA A 35 3.81 4.37 11.05
CA ALA A 35 4.06 5.49 11.96
C ALA A 35 2.76 6.03 12.58
N TRP A 36 1.71 6.19 11.77
CA TRP A 36 0.38 6.60 12.25
C TRP A 36 -0.24 5.59 13.23
N LEU A 37 -0.02 4.29 13.02
CA LEU A 37 -0.46 3.25 13.95
C LEU A 37 0.23 3.40 15.31
N ARG A 38 1.53 3.72 15.34
CA ARG A 38 2.26 3.95 16.60
C ARG A 38 1.71 5.17 17.33
N LEU A 39 1.40 6.25 16.61
CA LEU A 39 0.78 7.45 17.21
C LEU A 39 -0.60 7.15 17.80
N ALA A 40 -1.45 6.41 17.09
CA ALA A 40 -2.77 6.01 17.58
C ALA A 40 -2.67 5.11 18.82
N CYS A 41 -1.71 4.18 18.83
CA CYS A 41 -1.45 3.31 19.97
C CYS A 41 -0.94 4.11 21.18
N SER A 42 -0.02 5.06 20.98
CA SER A 42 0.45 5.97 22.04
C SER A 42 -0.69 6.79 22.62
N LEU A 43 -1.60 7.31 21.79
CA LEU A 43 -2.78 8.03 22.26
C LEU A 43 -3.68 7.14 23.13
N ALA A 44 -3.91 5.89 22.72
CA ALA A 44 -4.65 4.93 23.53
C ALA A 44 -3.94 4.62 24.86
N ALA A 45 -2.61 4.47 24.86
CA ALA A 45 -1.83 4.26 26.07
C ALA A 45 -1.93 5.45 27.04
N ILE A 46 -1.81 6.68 26.52
CA ILE A 46 -2.02 7.91 27.31
C ILE A 46 -3.44 7.94 27.88
N GLY A 47 -4.44 7.58 27.07
CA GLY A 47 -5.83 7.47 27.51
C GLY A 47 -6.00 6.52 28.69
N ALA A 48 -5.42 5.33 28.61
CA ALA A 48 -5.45 4.35 29.70
C ALA A 48 -4.78 4.88 30.98
N ILE A 49 -3.61 5.53 30.85
CA ILE A 49 -2.91 6.15 31.98
C ILE A 49 -3.78 7.24 32.62
N LEU A 50 -4.42 8.10 31.82
CA LEU A 50 -5.30 9.16 32.33
C LEU A 50 -6.52 8.64 33.07
N VAL A 51 -7.13 7.54 32.59
CA VAL A 51 -8.25 6.90 33.31
C VAL A 51 -7.77 6.34 34.66
N LEU A 52 -6.65 5.61 34.68
CA LEU A 52 -6.10 5.00 35.90
C LEU A 52 -5.66 6.05 36.91
N TRP A 53 -5.05 7.14 36.46
CA TRP A 53 -4.62 8.22 37.33
C TRP A 53 -5.79 9.10 37.78
N GLY A 54 -6.71 9.41 36.87
CA GLY A 54 -7.88 10.24 37.13
C GLY A 54 -8.83 9.62 38.15
N THR A 55 -9.02 8.30 38.11
CA THR A 55 -9.80 7.56 39.10
C THR A 55 -9.16 7.60 40.49
N GLN A 56 -7.84 7.44 40.60
CA GLN A 56 -7.11 7.57 41.87
C GLN A 56 -7.18 8.98 42.48
N LYS A 57 -7.22 10.01 41.64
CA LYS A 57 -7.32 11.42 42.08
C LYS A 57 -8.76 11.93 42.18
N ALA A 58 -9.76 11.07 41.96
CA ALA A 58 -11.17 11.44 41.86
C ALA A 58 -11.39 12.67 40.95
N SER A 59 -10.66 12.76 39.83
CA SER A 59 -10.73 13.85 38.86
C SER A 59 -11.59 13.44 37.66
N PRO A 60 -12.86 13.88 37.58
CA PRO A 60 -13.75 13.48 36.49
C PRO A 60 -13.26 13.96 35.13
N ALA A 61 -12.60 15.13 35.09
CA ALA A 61 -12.03 15.68 33.87
C ALA A 61 -10.91 14.79 33.30
N ALA A 62 -10.01 14.28 34.14
CA ALA A 62 -8.94 13.39 33.71
C ALA A 62 -9.49 12.05 33.21
N VAL A 63 -10.50 11.50 33.90
CA VAL A 63 -11.18 10.27 33.46
C VAL A 63 -11.87 10.49 32.12
N ALA A 64 -12.63 11.58 31.95
CA ALA A 64 -13.32 11.88 30.70
C ALA A 64 -12.34 12.06 29.52
N ALA A 65 -11.23 12.77 29.73
CA ALA A 65 -10.18 12.91 28.72
C ALA A 65 -9.56 11.56 28.35
N GLY A 66 -9.26 10.71 29.35
CA GLY A 66 -8.71 9.38 29.11
C GLY A 66 -9.67 8.47 28.33
N VAL A 67 -10.96 8.49 28.66
CA VAL A 67 -12.01 7.76 27.92
C VAL A 67 -12.10 8.26 26.48
N ALA A 68 -12.09 9.58 26.25
CA ALA A 68 -12.11 10.14 24.89
C ALA A 68 -10.90 9.67 24.06
N CYS A 69 -9.70 9.67 24.65
CA CYS A 69 -8.50 9.14 24.00
C CYS A 69 -8.62 7.66 23.65
N LEU A 70 -9.22 6.84 24.51
CA LEU A 70 -9.42 5.41 24.25
C LEU A 70 -10.46 5.16 23.15
N VAL A 71 -11.60 5.86 23.20
CA VAL A 71 -12.69 5.75 22.22
C VAL A 71 -12.22 6.12 20.82
N ILE A 72 -11.25 7.03 20.69
CA ILE A 72 -10.70 7.43 19.40
C ILE A 72 -9.48 6.58 19.02
N GLY A 73 -8.53 6.43 19.95
CA GLY A 73 -7.24 5.79 19.70
C GLY A 73 -7.34 4.30 19.41
N VAL A 74 -8.22 3.57 20.13
CA VAL A 74 -8.38 2.13 19.93
C VAL A 74 -8.97 1.80 18.55
N PRO A 75 -10.11 2.38 18.12
CA PRO A 75 -10.67 2.08 16.80
C PRO A 75 -9.73 2.48 15.66
N ILE A 76 -9.09 3.65 15.73
CA ILE A 76 -8.11 4.07 14.72
C ILE A 76 -6.98 3.05 14.62
N SER A 77 -6.44 2.60 15.77
CA SER A 77 -5.37 1.60 15.79
C SER A 77 -5.80 0.29 15.13
N VAL A 78 -7.02 -0.18 15.41
CA VAL A 78 -7.56 -1.42 14.80
C VAL A 78 -7.71 -1.27 13.29
N ILE A 79 -8.32 -0.19 12.82
CA ILE A 79 -8.54 0.07 11.39
C ILE A 79 -7.20 0.17 10.66
N LEU A 80 -6.24 0.91 11.19
CA LEU A 80 -4.91 1.02 10.57
C LEU A 80 -4.18 -0.33 10.54
N LYS A 81 -4.30 -1.13 11.60
CA LYS A 81 -3.66 -2.46 11.65
C LYS A 81 -4.22 -3.39 10.58
N ILE A 82 -5.53 -3.42 10.39
CA ILE A 82 -6.19 -4.20 9.32
C ILE A 82 -5.78 -3.66 7.95
N GLY A 83 -5.81 -2.33 7.76
CA GLY A 83 -5.43 -1.68 6.51
C GLY A 83 -3.99 -1.97 6.10
N ILE A 84 -3.04 -1.95 7.04
CA ILE A 84 -1.63 -2.30 6.79
C ILE A 84 -1.49 -3.77 6.37
N ALA A 85 -2.22 -4.68 7.03
CA ALA A 85 -2.18 -6.11 6.68
C ALA A 85 -2.70 -6.36 5.26
N HIS A 86 -3.84 -5.76 4.91
CA HIS A 86 -4.41 -5.86 3.56
C HIS A 86 -3.50 -5.23 2.50
N ALA A 87 -2.91 -4.07 2.78
CA ALA A 87 -2.00 -3.41 1.84
C ALA A 87 -0.74 -4.25 1.58
N ARG A 88 -0.18 -4.91 2.59
CA ARG A 88 0.97 -5.84 2.41
C ARG A 88 0.62 -7.02 1.53
N SER A 89 -0.55 -7.65 1.76
CA SER A 89 -1.01 -8.77 0.92
C SER A 89 -1.26 -8.33 -0.52
N ASN A 90 -1.73 -7.09 -0.75
CA ASN A 90 -1.89 -6.55 -2.10
C ASN A 90 -0.55 -6.41 -2.83
N VAL A 91 0.47 -5.87 -2.15
CA VAL A 91 1.84 -5.76 -2.70
C VAL A 91 2.42 -7.13 -3.04
N GLU A 92 2.24 -8.12 -2.18
CA GLU A 92 2.72 -9.49 -2.40
C GLU A 92 2.12 -10.10 -3.68
N LYS A 93 0.81 -9.96 -3.89
CA LYS A 93 0.13 -10.43 -5.12
C LYS A 93 0.64 -9.72 -6.37
N ILE A 94 0.95 -8.42 -6.29
CA ILE A 94 1.52 -7.67 -7.41
C ILE A 94 2.92 -8.20 -7.75
N LEU A 95 3.74 -8.50 -6.73
CA LEU A 95 5.08 -9.05 -6.92
C LEU A 95 5.05 -10.48 -7.46
N GLU A 96 4.12 -11.32 -7.01
CA GLU A 96 3.88 -12.65 -7.58
C GLU A 96 3.46 -12.58 -9.05
N ALA A 97 2.53 -11.68 -9.39
CA ALA A 97 2.10 -11.43 -10.76
C ALA A 97 3.25 -10.88 -11.62
N ALA A 98 4.11 -10.03 -11.07
CA ALA A 98 5.31 -9.57 -11.76
C ALA A 98 6.31 -10.72 -11.98
N GLY A 99 6.45 -11.66 -11.03
CA GLY A 99 7.24 -12.87 -11.21
C GLY A 99 6.71 -13.76 -12.34
N ALA A 100 5.42 -14.09 -12.29
CA ALA A 100 4.76 -15.01 -13.22
C ALA A 100 4.56 -14.43 -14.63
N GLY A 101 4.15 -13.16 -14.74
CA GLY A 101 3.88 -12.50 -16.02
C GLY A 101 5.12 -12.22 -16.85
N SER A 102 6.29 -12.18 -16.22
CA SER A 102 7.55 -11.89 -16.93
C SER A 102 8.04 -13.03 -17.79
N SER A 103 7.78 -14.27 -17.39
CA SER A 103 8.08 -15.44 -18.22
C SER A 103 7.19 -15.49 -19.48
N ALA A 104 5.99 -14.89 -19.42
CA ALA A 104 5.05 -14.86 -20.53
C ALA A 104 5.26 -13.65 -21.47
N HIS A 105 5.52 -12.46 -20.93
CA HIS A 105 5.61 -11.22 -21.71
C HIS A 105 6.97 -11.05 -22.43
N ASP A 106 8.11 -11.39 -21.81
CA ASP A 106 9.43 -11.34 -22.49
C ASP A 106 9.41 -12.24 -23.74
N GLY A 107 8.86 -13.44 -23.61
CA GLY A 107 8.76 -14.37 -24.73
C GLY A 107 7.74 -13.94 -25.79
N ALA A 108 6.75 -13.12 -25.46
CA ALA A 108 5.78 -12.60 -26.42
C ALA A 108 6.36 -11.43 -27.23
N ASP A 109 7.12 -10.55 -26.57
CA ASP A 109 7.78 -9.41 -27.21
C ASP A 109 8.91 -9.87 -28.13
N GLU A 110 9.68 -10.87 -27.71
CA GLU A 110 10.77 -11.45 -28.51
C GLU A 110 10.25 -12.21 -29.74
N ARG A 111 9.14 -12.93 -29.60
CA ARG A 111 8.43 -13.57 -30.73
C ARG A 111 7.85 -12.54 -31.69
N SER A 112 7.33 -11.42 -31.17
CA SER A 112 6.76 -10.34 -31.97
C SER A 112 7.83 -9.57 -32.74
N ALA A 113 8.97 -9.30 -32.11
CA ALA A 113 10.16 -8.71 -32.73
C ALA A 113 10.71 -9.62 -33.84
N SER A 114 10.84 -10.93 -33.55
CA SER A 114 11.30 -11.92 -34.52
C SER A 114 10.36 -12.08 -35.73
N ARG A 115 9.04 -12.05 -35.51
CA ARG A 115 8.04 -12.06 -36.59
C ARG A 115 8.12 -10.79 -37.44
N ARG A 116 8.32 -9.63 -36.83
CA ARG A 116 8.42 -8.34 -37.53
C ARG A 116 9.70 -8.28 -38.37
N ALA A 117 10.83 -8.77 -37.85
CA ALA A 117 12.09 -8.89 -38.58
C ALA A 117 11.98 -9.85 -39.77
N ARG A 118 11.40 -11.06 -39.57
CA ARG A 118 11.16 -12.00 -40.68
C ARG A 118 10.24 -11.44 -41.77
N ARG A 119 9.32 -10.56 -41.42
CA ARG A 119 8.39 -9.93 -42.37
C ARG A 119 9.07 -8.83 -43.19
N SER A 120 10.06 -8.13 -42.64
CA SER A 120 10.82 -7.11 -43.37
C SER A 120 11.92 -7.69 -44.27
N THR A 121 12.37 -8.93 -44.03
CA THR A 121 13.33 -9.62 -44.92
C THR A 121 12.65 -10.34 -46.09
N ARG A 122 11.32 -10.46 -46.08
CA ARG A 122 10.53 -11.11 -47.14
C ARG A 122 9.81 -10.13 -48.08
N ALA A 123 9.96 -8.83 -47.85
CA ALA A 123 9.49 -7.75 -48.71
C ALA A 123 10.70 -7.14 -49.42
#